data_AF-A0A0Q8QLF0-F1
#
_entry.id   AF-A0A0Q8QLF0-F1
#
_cell.length_a   1.000
_cell.length_b   1.000
_cell.length_c   1.000
_cell.angle_alpha   90.00
_cell.angle_beta   90.00
_cell.angle_gamma   90.00
#
_symmetry.space_group_name_H-M   'P 1'
#
loop_
_entity.id
_entity.type
_entity.pdbx_description
1 polymer ?
#
loop_
_entity_poly.entity_id
_entity_poly.type
_entity_poly.pdbx_seq_one_letter_code
_entity_poly.pdbx_strand_id
1 'polypeptide(L)'
;MAIKGKTRHQLFLPDATSARLTRMARAQKRARSDLLVEMVDAWMNQRAASEGDDSVNKRLDRLQRSLDETRRETFIISYTLFRFLRHHLIYAAALPRPDEAAQAAGQRSYQVFLDQIAQRMAQGAEVEAAPEGRDDEA
;
A
#
# COMPACT_ATOMS: atom_id res chain seq x y z
N MET A 1 -0.25 -38.54 40.07
CA MET A 1 0.44 -37.35 40.59
C MET A 1 0.40 -36.28 39.50
N ALA A 2 -0.51 -35.31 39.62
CA ALA A 2 -0.67 -34.22 38.66
C ALA A 2 0.36 -33.13 38.98
N ILE A 3 1.24 -32.83 38.04
CA ILE A 3 2.15 -31.69 38.14
C ILE A 3 1.29 -30.46 37.81
N LYS A 4 1.15 -29.52 38.74
CA LYS A 4 0.29 -28.32 38.61
C LYS A 4 0.62 -27.60 37.29
N GLY A 5 -0.38 -27.46 36.41
CA GLY A 5 -0.27 -26.76 35.12
C GLY A 5 0.25 -27.57 33.92
N LYS A 6 0.52 -28.88 34.05
CA LYS A 6 0.98 -29.73 32.92
C LYS A 6 -0.02 -30.83 32.58
N THR A 7 -0.50 -30.86 31.34
CA THR A 7 -1.36 -31.94 30.80
C THR A 7 -0.49 -33.05 30.20
N ARG A 8 -0.73 -34.31 30.59
CA ARG A 8 -0.03 -35.47 30.01
C ARG A 8 -0.70 -35.86 28.70
N HIS A 9 0.04 -35.77 27.60
CA HIS A 9 -0.37 -36.34 26.31
C HIS A 9 0.34 -37.67 26.07
N GLN A 10 -0.40 -38.69 25.64
CA GLN A 10 0.17 -39.98 25.24
C GLN A 10 0.29 -39.99 23.71
N LEU A 11 1.52 -39.86 23.21
CA LEU A 11 1.85 -39.73 21.80
C LEU A 11 2.69 -40.94 21.40
N PHE A 12 2.48 -41.48 20.21
CA PHE A 12 3.39 -42.44 19.61
C PHE A 12 4.31 -41.72 18.63
N LEU A 13 5.62 -41.87 18.83
CA LEU A 13 6.63 -41.41 17.87
C LEU A 13 7.15 -42.62 17.10
N PRO A 14 7.35 -42.52 15.77
CA PRO A 14 8.06 -43.53 15.02
C PRO A 14 9.44 -43.80 15.63
N ASP A 15 9.92 -45.04 15.58
CA ASP A 15 11.15 -45.48 16.24
C ASP A 15 12.37 -44.63 15.86
N ALA A 16 12.48 -44.29 14.57
CA ALA A 16 13.54 -43.41 14.06
C ALA A 16 13.51 -42.02 14.73
N THR A 17 12.33 -41.44 14.92
CA THR A 17 12.14 -40.12 15.55
C THR A 17 12.40 -40.18 17.05
N SER A 18 11.95 -41.25 17.72
CA SER A 18 12.21 -41.48 19.15
C SER A 18 13.71 -41.63 19.44
N ALA A 19 14.43 -42.37 18.59
CA ALA A 19 15.88 -42.50 18.67
C ALA A 19 16.59 -41.15 18.45
N ARG A 20 16.11 -40.34 17.48
CA ARG A 20 16.65 -39.01 17.21
C ARG A 20 16.43 -38.06 18.38
N LEU A 21 15.23 -38.02 18.94
CA LEU A 21 14.91 -37.21 20.12
C LEU A 21 15.78 -37.60 21.32
N THR A 22 15.93 -38.90 21.56
CA THR A 22 16.76 -39.40 22.67
C THR A 22 18.22 -38.98 22.51
N ARG A 23 18.75 -39.03 21.28
CA ARG A 23 20.11 -38.58 20.97
C ARG A 23 20.28 -37.08 21.21
N MET A 24 19.33 -36.27 20.76
CA MET A 24 19.35 -34.81 20.95
C MET A 24 19.23 -34.41 22.42
N ALA A 25 18.33 -35.05 23.16
CA ALA A 25 18.17 -34.83 24.60
C ALA A 25 19.45 -35.16 25.38
N ARG A 26 20.13 -36.26 25.03
CA ARG A 26 21.43 -36.65 25.62
C ARG A 26 22.53 -35.65 25.28
N ALA A 27 22.64 -35.24 24.02
CA ALA A 27 23.65 -34.28 23.58
C ALA A 27 23.49 -32.92 24.29
N GLN A 28 22.26 -32.46 24.49
CA GLN A 28 21.95 -31.19 25.14
C GLN A 28 21.81 -31.28 26.67
N LYS A 29 21.96 -32.49 27.26
CA LYS A 29 21.77 -32.76 28.71
C LYS A 29 20.41 -32.30 29.25
N ARG A 30 19.34 -32.44 28.45
CA ARG A 30 17.97 -32.01 28.79
C ARG A 30 17.00 -33.17 28.83
N ALA A 31 15.91 -33.02 29.56
CA ALA A 31 14.83 -34.01 29.55
C ALA A 31 14.15 -34.06 28.18
N ARG A 32 13.76 -35.27 27.74
CA ARG A 32 13.04 -35.46 26.47
C ARG A 32 11.74 -34.67 26.41
N SER A 33 11.03 -34.54 27.54
CA SER A 33 9.81 -33.74 27.64
C SER A 33 10.07 -32.26 27.40
N ASP A 34 11.14 -31.70 27.98
CA ASP A 34 11.42 -30.27 27.93
C ASP A 34 11.90 -29.88 26.52
N LEU A 35 12.69 -30.76 25.89
CA LEU A 35 13.09 -30.59 24.51
C LEU A 35 11.89 -30.69 23.55
N LEU A 36 10.93 -31.58 23.82
CA LEU A 36 9.70 -31.67 23.03
C LEU A 36 8.83 -30.41 23.16
N VAL A 37 8.68 -29.87 24.38
CA VAL A 37 7.92 -28.63 24.61
C VAL A 37 8.54 -27.49 23.80
N GLU A 38 9.86 -27.30 23.89
CA GLU A 38 10.54 -26.24 23.14
C GLU A 38 10.41 -26.42 21.62
N MET A 39 10.52 -27.65 21.11
CA MET A 39 10.35 -27.91 19.69
C MET A 39 8.93 -27.60 19.21
N VAL A 40 7.91 -27.93 20.02
CA VAL A 40 6.51 -27.62 19.70
C VAL A 40 6.27 -26.11 19.75
N ASP A 41 6.76 -25.43 20.78
CA ASP A 41 6.66 -23.97 20.90
C ASP A 41 7.36 -23.26 19.75
N ALA A 42 8.58 -23.69 19.40
CA ALA A 42 9.33 -23.15 18.27
C ALA A 42 8.59 -23.38 16.93
N TRP A 43 8.02 -24.56 16.72
CA TRP A 43 7.25 -24.86 15.52
C TRP A 43 5.96 -24.03 15.42
N MET A 44 5.23 -23.87 16.52
CA MET A 44 4.03 -23.04 16.58
C MET A 44 4.36 -21.57 16.34
N ASN A 45 5.41 -21.05 16.96
CA ASN A 45 5.87 -19.68 16.77
C ASN A 45 6.37 -19.42 15.35
N GLN A 46 7.14 -20.35 14.77
CA GLN A 46 7.62 -20.25 13.40
C GLN A 46 6.46 -20.25 12.40
N ARG A 47 5.44 -21.09 12.64
CA ARG A 47 4.26 -21.14 11.78
C ARG A 47 3.42 -19.86 11.87
N ALA A 48 3.20 -19.35 13.07
CA ALA A 48 2.51 -18.08 13.27
C ALA A 48 3.26 -16.89 12.63
N ALA A 49 4.60 -16.87 12.74
CA ALA A 49 5.44 -15.89 12.07
C ALA A 49 5.36 -16.01 10.55
N SER A 50 5.45 -17.22 10.00
CA SER A 50 5.38 -17.46 8.55
C SER A 50 4.02 -17.06 7.95
N GLU A 51 2.91 -17.38 8.60
CA GLU A 51 1.57 -16.98 8.16
C GLU A 51 1.38 -15.45 8.24
N GLY A 52 1.96 -14.82 9.27
CA GLY A 52 2.01 -13.37 9.43
C GLY A 52 2.84 -12.69 8.32
N ASP A 53 4.08 -13.14 8.13
CA ASP A 53 5.03 -12.59 7.16
C ASP A 53 4.51 -12.70 5.72
N ASP A 54 3.90 -13.83 5.34
CA ASP A 54 3.29 -13.99 4.03
C ASP A 54 2.15 -12.99 3.79
N SER A 55 1.34 -12.72 4.82
CA SER A 55 0.26 -11.75 4.72
C SER A 55 0.78 -10.31 4.61
N VAL A 56 1.88 -10.00 5.30
CA VAL A 56 2.56 -8.70 5.25
C VAL A 56 3.20 -8.49 3.88
N ASN A 57 3.92 -9.49 3.36
CA ASN A 57 4.53 -9.44 2.03
C ASN A 57 3.49 -9.18 0.94
N LYS A 58 2.36 -9.89 0.96
CA LYS A 58 1.26 -9.66 0.01
C LYS A 58 0.67 -8.25 0.10
N ARG A 59 0.59 -7.68 1.31
CA ARG A 59 0.12 -6.29 1.50
C ARG A 59 1.16 -5.30 0.97
N LEU A 60 2.45 -5.54 1.22
CA LEU A 60 3.53 -4.71 0.73
C LEU A 60 3.60 -4.71 -0.81
N ASP A 61 3.47 -5.87 -1.44
CA ASP A 61 3.39 -5.98 -2.90
C ASP A 61 2.22 -5.17 -3.49
N ARG A 62 1.06 -5.20 -2.82
CA ARG A 62 -0.11 -4.42 -3.24
C ARG A 62 0.13 -2.92 -3.09
N LEU A 63 0.74 -2.49 -1.98
CA LEU A 63 1.12 -1.09 -1.77
C LEU A 63 2.14 -0.63 -2.82
N GLN A 64 3.13 -1.46 -3.12
CA GLN A 64 4.13 -1.16 -4.14
C GLN A 64 3.48 -0.97 -5.51
N ARG A 65 2.57 -1.86 -5.92
CA ARG A 65 1.83 -1.71 -7.17
C ARG A 65 0.99 -0.42 -7.21
N SER A 66 0.29 -0.12 -6.13
CA SER A 66 -0.50 1.12 -6.02
C SER A 66 0.38 2.37 -6.09
N LEU A 67 1.58 2.34 -5.50
CA LEU A 67 2.56 3.43 -5.60
C LEU A 67 3.11 3.57 -7.02
N ASP A 68 3.41 2.47 -7.70
CA ASP A 68 3.90 2.51 -9.07
C ASP A 68 2.84 3.02 -10.05
N GLU A 69 1.58 2.63 -9.85
CA GLU A 69 0.43 3.17 -10.58
C GLU A 69 0.26 4.68 -10.34
N THR A 70 0.25 5.12 -9.07
CA THR A 70 0.17 6.54 -8.70
C THR A 70 1.33 7.36 -9.29
N ARG A 71 2.55 6.80 -9.28
CA ARG A 71 3.73 7.43 -9.89
C ARG A 71 3.57 7.59 -11.39
N ARG A 72 3.04 6.55 -12.06
CA ARG A 72 2.78 6.60 -13.50
C ARG A 72 1.72 7.64 -13.83
N GLU A 73 0.63 7.71 -13.07
CA GLU A 73 -0.40 8.74 -13.23
C GLU A 73 0.16 10.14 -13.04
N THR A 74 0.91 10.36 -11.95
CA THR A 74 1.57 11.64 -11.66
C THR A 74 2.52 12.06 -12.79
N PHE A 75 3.28 11.09 -13.33
CA PHE A 75 4.17 11.33 -14.46
C PHE A 75 3.38 11.74 -15.72
N ILE A 76 2.29 11.04 -16.04
CA ILE A 76 1.43 11.36 -17.19
C ILE A 76 0.80 12.74 -17.04
N ILE A 77 0.26 13.08 -15.86
CA ILE A 77 -0.32 14.40 -15.57
C ILE A 77 0.75 15.48 -15.76
N SER A 78 1.93 15.27 -15.18
CA SER A 78 3.05 16.21 -15.28
C SER A 78 3.48 16.41 -16.73
N TYR A 79 3.68 15.33 -17.49
CA TYR A 79 4.03 15.40 -18.91
C TYR A 79 2.98 16.13 -19.75
N THR A 80 1.71 15.87 -19.48
CA THR A 80 0.58 16.54 -20.15
C THR A 80 0.56 18.03 -19.82
N LEU A 81 0.78 18.40 -18.55
CA LEU A 81 0.90 19.79 -18.12
C LEU A 81 2.09 20.50 -18.79
N PHE A 82 3.26 19.85 -18.87
CA PHE A 82 4.42 20.41 -19.59
C PHE A 82 4.09 20.66 -21.07
N ARG A 83 3.42 19.71 -21.73
CA ARG A 83 2.98 19.90 -23.12
C ARG A 83 1.98 21.03 -23.27
N PHE A 84 1.01 21.12 -22.36
CA PHE A 84 0.03 22.19 -22.32
C PHE A 84 0.69 23.55 -22.12
N LEU A 85 1.57 23.69 -21.12
CA LEU A 85 2.29 24.94 -20.85
C LEU A 85 3.15 25.35 -22.03
N ARG A 86 3.89 24.42 -22.64
CA ARG A 86 4.68 24.71 -23.86
C ARG A 86 3.78 25.20 -24.99
N HIS A 87 2.67 24.52 -25.25
CA HIS A 87 1.71 24.93 -26.27
C HIS A 87 1.16 26.32 -25.94
N HIS A 88 0.67 26.54 -24.72
CA HIS A 88 0.13 27.82 -24.28
C HIS A 88 1.14 28.95 -24.45
N LEU A 89 2.41 28.78 -24.05
CA LEU A 89 3.44 29.82 -24.19
C LEU A 89 3.77 30.14 -25.66
N ILE A 90 3.77 29.14 -26.54
CA ILE A 90 3.98 29.37 -27.99
C ILE A 90 2.86 30.26 -28.54
N TYR A 91 1.60 29.97 -28.19
CA TYR A 91 0.46 30.77 -28.66
C TYR A 91 0.39 32.13 -27.96
N ALA A 92 0.66 32.20 -26.66
CA ALA A 92 0.66 33.45 -25.89
C ALA A 92 1.74 34.42 -26.39
N ALA A 93 2.89 33.93 -26.85
CA ALA A 93 3.94 34.76 -27.44
C ALA A 93 3.51 35.44 -28.75
N ALA A 94 2.50 34.91 -29.44
CA ALA A 94 1.95 35.52 -30.65
C ALA A 94 0.89 36.60 -30.35
N LEU A 95 0.42 36.72 -29.11
CA LEU A 95 -0.57 37.72 -28.71
C LEU A 95 0.09 39.03 -28.27
N PRO A 96 -0.57 40.19 -28.50
CA PRO A 96 -0.14 41.45 -27.93
C PRO A 96 -0.21 41.41 -26.40
N ARG A 97 0.67 42.17 -25.74
CA ARG A 97 0.69 42.25 -24.28
C ARG A 97 -0.66 42.81 -23.77
N PRO A 98 -1.31 42.15 -22.80
CA PRO A 98 -2.60 42.63 -22.27
C PRO A 98 -2.43 43.95 -21.54
N ASP A 99 -3.43 44.81 -21.65
CA ASP A 99 -3.52 46.05 -20.87
C ASP A 99 -3.82 45.78 -19.38
N GLU A 100 -3.75 46.80 -18.53
CA GLU A 100 -3.98 46.64 -17.10
C GLU A 100 -5.38 46.11 -16.78
N ALA A 101 -6.39 46.51 -17.56
CA ALA A 101 -7.76 46.06 -17.38
C ALA A 101 -7.92 44.56 -17.67
N ALA A 102 -7.34 44.06 -18.77
CA ALA A 102 -7.34 42.64 -19.13
C ALA A 102 -6.53 41.81 -18.13
N GLN A 103 -5.39 42.32 -17.65
CA GLN A 103 -4.62 41.66 -16.59
C GLN A 103 -5.43 41.54 -15.29
N ALA A 104 -6.09 42.61 -14.87
CA ALA A 104 -6.95 42.60 -13.69
C ALA A 104 -8.14 41.64 -13.84
N ALA A 105 -8.76 41.59 -15.03
CA ALA A 105 -9.83 40.64 -15.32
C ALA A 105 -9.34 39.19 -15.24
N GLY A 106 -8.18 38.88 -15.86
CA GLY A 106 -7.56 37.57 -15.78
C GLY A 106 -7.24 37.13 -14.35
N GLN A 107 -6.72 38.04 -13.53
CA GLN A 107 -6.45 37.75 -12.12
C GLN A 107 -7.72 37.43 -11.32
N ARG A 108 -8.83 38.13 -11.58
CA ARG A 108 -10.13 37.81 -10.95
C ARG A 108 -10.64 36.44 -11.38
N SER A 109 -10.59 36.12 -12.67
CA SER A 109 -10.99 34.80 -13.18
C SER A 109 -10.14 33.69 -12.57
N TYR A 110 -8.83 33.90 -12.42
CA TYR A 110 -7.94 32.95 -11.76
C TYR A 110 -8.30 32.75 -10.29
N GLN A 111 -8.62 33.82 -9.57
CA GLN A 111 -9.05 33.70 -8.18
C GLN A 111 -10.34 32.88 -8.03
N VAL A 112 -11.34 33.13 -8.88
CA VAL A 112 -12.59 32.34 -8.89
C VAL A 112 -12.31 30.86 -9.15
N PHE A 113 -11.40 30.56 -10.07
CA PHE A 113 -10.98 29.18 -10.34
C PHE A 113 -10.31 28.53 -9.13
N LEU A 114 -9.41 29.24 -8.43
CA LEU A 114 -8.78 28.74 -7.21
C LEU A 114 -9.81 28.46 -6.10
N ASP A 115 -10.79 29.35 -5.94
CA ASP A 115 -11.85 29.19 -4.94
C ASP A 115 -12.71 27.93 -5.25
N GLN A 116 -13.00 27.67 -6.53
CA GLN A 116 -13.70 26.45 -6.96
C GLN A 116 -12.88 25.18 -6.68
N ILE A 117 -11.57 25.20 -6.92
CA ILE A 117 -10.69 24.08 -6.59
C ILE A 117 -10.66 23.84 -5.08
N ALA A 118 -10.50 24.89 -4.28
CA ALA A 118 -10.47 24.79 -2.83
C ALA A 118 -11.78 24.17 -2.29
N GLN A 119 -12.92 24.61 -2.83
CA GLN A 119 -14.22 24.05 -2.49
C GLN A 119 -14.33 22.57 -2.86
N ARG A 120 -13.87 22.19 -4.07
CA ARG A 120 -13.90 20.79 -4.52
C ARG A 120 -12.97 19.89 -3.69
N MET A 121 -11.79 20.38 -3.30
CA MET A 121 -10.90 19.65 -2.39
C MET A 121 -11.53 19.45 -1.01
N ALA A 122 -12.24 20.46 -0.49
CA ALA A 122 -12.95 20.36 0.79
C ALA A 122 -14.13 19.38 0.76
N GLN A 123 -14.76 19.18 -0.40
CA GLN A 123 -15.89 18.26 -0.61
C GLN A 123 -15.49 16.80 -0.80
N GLY A 124 -14.20 16.51 -0.99
CA GLY A 124 -13.70 15.17 -1.31
C GLY A 124 -13.79 14.85 -2.80
N ALA A 125 -12.78 14.15 -3.31
CA ALA A 125 -12.65 13.87 -4.74
C ALA A 125 -13.59 12.76 -5.22
N GLU A 126 -14.88 13.05 -5.37
CA GLU A 126 -15.68 12.37 -6.39
C GLU A 126 -15.53 13.13 -7.70
N VAL A 127 -14.75 12.55 -8.60
CA VAL A 127 -14.65 13.04 -9.98
C VAL A 127 -15.94 12.61 -10.69
N GLU A 128 -16.91 13.51 -10.73
CA GLU A 128 -17.98 13.44 -11.72
C GLU A 128 -17.33 13.47 -13.11
N ALA A 129 -17.51 12.38 -13.86
CA ALA A 129 -17.15 12.30 -15.26
C ALA A 129 -17.79 13.48 -15.99
N ALA A 130 -17.00 14.15 -16.84
CA ALA A 130 -17.43 15.34 -17.56
C ALA A 130 -18.81 15.15 -18.20
N PRO A 131 -19.69 16.17 -18.18
CA PRO A 131 -20.95 16.10 -18.91
C PRO A 131 -20.64 15.88 -20.39
N GLU A 132 -21.02 14.70 -20.88
CA GLU A 132 -21.08 14.42 -22.32
C GLU A 132 -21.87 15.56 -22.97
N GLY A 133 -21.25 16.17 -23.98
CA GLY A 133 -21.85 17.27 -24.73
C GLY A 133 -23.22 16.84 -25.21
N ARG A 134 -24.25 17.59 -24.81
CA ARG A 134 -25.48 17.63 -25.59
C ARG A 134 -25.11 18.23 -26.93
N ASP A 135 -25.03 17.36 -27.91
CA ASP A 135 -25.19 17.71 -29.31
C ASP A 135 -26.63 18.22 -29.46
N ASP A 136 -26.83 19.50 -29.13
CA ASP A 136 -28.04 20.23 -29.52
C ASP A 136 -27.87 20.65 -30.98
N GLU A 137 -28.09 19.68 -31.88
CA GLU A 137 -28.49 19.92 -33.27
C GLU A 137 -30.02 20.12 -33.29
N ALA A 138 -30.47 21.37 -33.45
CA ALA A 138 -31.77 21.75 -34.01
C ALA A 138 -31.77 23.22 -34.44
#